data_AF-E3J1I4-F1
#
_entry.id   AF-E3J1I4-F1
#
_cell.length_a   1.000
_cell.length_b   1.000
_cell.length_c   1.000
_cell.angle_alpha   90.00
_cell.angle_beta   90.00
_cell.angle_gamma   90.00
#
_symmetry.space_group_name_H-M   'P 1'
#
loop_
_entity.id
_entity.type
_entity.pdbx_description
1 polymer ?
#
loop_
_entity_poly.entity_id
_entity_poly.type
_entity_poly.pdbx_seq_one_letter_code
_entity_poly.pdbx_strand_id
1 'polypeptide(L)'
;MTEAPDEDLSPVLSGLMRAARRKTDAGRKLLANDELTREYLEAGRRLIDAQLGPAEGADPEDRPLFRWLSQRAVIDEVARSGERLHGSEGTFRDRWPYQPDFIRDVLSYSLRGAHWQEIADRTAEARDRLADAEDVVRAVHDAAYQDLIVSQNSPAMRTWLIGAAMAARDEIARSTVQEMYRISTQAWQDSYEKAAAARGLKPRAGLTIEDLNFIMTAVTEGMQVRLMVEDDGRVFDHERRTSLLGTAALALLVACFDHLDDGLSLEDLVRLAVSPPSDGPEQAAESAGPEAAPEQA
;
A
#
# COMPACT_ATOMS: atom_id res chain seq x y z
N MET A 1 -12.94 19.60 -12.71
CA MET A 1 -12.28 18.70 -13.65
C MET A 1 -10.85 19.15 -13.79
N THR A 2 -9.94 18.51 -13.06
CA THR A 2 -8.51 18.66 -13.31
C THR A 2 -8.24 17.98 -14.66
N GLU A 3 -7.75 18.73 -15.66
CA GLU A 3 -7.31 18.12 -16.92
C GLU A 3 -6.32 17.01 -16.59
N ALA A 4 -6.70 15.75 -16.85
CA ALA A 4 -5.76 14.65 -16.77
C ALA A 4 -4.65 14.93 -17.80
N PRO A 5 -3.37 14.77 -17.46
CA PRO A 5 -2.27 15.06 -18.38
C PRO A 5 -2.45 14.29 -19.70
N ASP A 6 -1.98 14.89 -20.79
CA ASP A 6 -1.93 14.39 -22.17
C ASP A 6 -0.94 13.21 -22.29
N GLU A 7 -1.20 12.17 -21.51
CA GLU A 7 -0.36 10.99 -21.34
C GLU A 7 -0.87 9.85 -22.21
N ASP A 8 0.04 9.21 -22.94
CA ASP A 8 -0.26 8.09 -23.83
C ASP A 8 -0.77 6.87 -23.04
N LEU A 9 -2.04 6.52 -23.22
CA LEU A 9 -2.69 5.38 -22.56
C LEU A 9 -2.36 4.04 -23.23
N SER A 10 -1.79 4.03 -24.44
CA SER A 10 -1.55 2.79 -25.17
C SER A 10 -0.68 1.74 -24.44
N PRO A 11 0.29 2.08 -23.58
CA PRO A 11 1.06 1.11 -22.81
C PRO A 11 0.24 0.37 -21.74
N VAL A 12 -0.84 0.97 -21.22
CA VAL A 12 -1.65 0.40 -20.13
C VAL A 12 -2.93 -0.29 -20.63
N LEU A 13 -3.35 -0.02 -21.88
CA LEU A 13 -4.59 -0.55 -22.47
C LEU A 13 -4.36 -1.77 -23.39
N SER A 14 -3.72 -2.81 -22.88
CA SER A 14 -3.37 -3.98 -23.72
C SER A 14 -4.57 -4.75 -24.29
N GLY A 15 -5.71 -4.74 -23.60
CA GLY A 15 -6.95 -5.34 -24.08
C GLY A 15 -7.40 -4.66 -25.37
N LEU A 16 -7.47 -3.32 -25.37
CA LEU A 16 -7.73 -2.50 -26.53
C LEU A 16 -6.64 -2.71 -27.60
N MET A 17 -5.37 -2.65 -27.22
CA MET A 17 -4.26 -2.80 -28.18
C MET A 17 -4.23 -4.19 -28.86
N ARG A 18 -4.79 -5.22 -28.22
CA ARG A 18 -4.91 -6.57 -28.80
C ARG A 18 -6.20 -6.77 -29.57
N ALA A 19 -7.32 -6.29 -29.05
CA ALA A 19 -8.65 -6.69 -29.50
C ALA A 19 -9.33 -5.66 -30.41
N ALA A 20 -8.93 -4.39 -30.38
CA ALA A 20 -9.56 -3.35 -31.20
C ALA A 20 -9.46 -3.68 -32.69
N ARG A 21 -10.53 -3.37 -33.45
CA ARG A 21 -10.66 -3.73 -34.87
C ARG A 21 -9.80 -2.90 -35.83
N ARG A 22 -8.89 -2.08 -35.31
CA ARG A 22 -8.02 -1.21 -36.11
C ARG A 22 -6.89 -2.03 -36.73
N LYS A 23 -6.64 -1.80 -38.03
CA LYS A 23 -5.66 -2.57 -38.82
C LYS A 23 -4.21 -2.26 -38.49
N THR A 24 -3.92 -1.05 -38.00
CA THR A 24 -2.54 -0.57 -37.76
C THR A 24 -2.34 -0.25 -36.28
N ASP A 25 -1.09 -0.39 -35.80
CA ASP A 25 -0.71 0.02 -34.45
C ASP A 25 -0.97 1.51 -34.21
N ALA A 26 -0.65 2.35 -35.20
CA ALA A 26 -0.94 3.78 -35.13
C ALA A 26 -2.44 4.06 -34.93
N GLY A 27 -3.31 3.33 -35.63
CA GLY A 27 -4.76 3.44 -35.47
C GLY A 27 -5.24 2.98 -34.09
N ARG A 28 -4.62 1.95 -33.51
CA ARG A 28 -4.92 1.50 -32.14
C ARG A 28 -4.44 2.50 -31.09
N LYS A 29 -3.24 3.08 -31.25
CA LYS A 29 -2.73 4.14 -30.37
C LYS A 29 -3.61 5.39 -30.39
N LEU A 30 -4.06 5.82 -31.57
CA LEU A 30 -5.02 6.93 -31.68
C LEU A 30 -6.33 6.59 -30.96
N LEU A 31 -6.83 5.36 -31.12
CA LEU A 31 -8.05 4.91 -30.43
C LEU A 31 -7.85 4.82 -28.91
N ALA A 32 -6.69 4.38 -28.44
CA ALA A 32 -6.36 4.30 -27.01
C ALA A 32 -6.38 5.68 -26.33
N ASN A 33 -5.98 6.73 -27.05
CA ASN A 33 -5.90 8.11 -26.56
C ASN A 33 -7.11 8.96 -26.93
N ASP A 34 -8.13 8.36 -27.54
CA ASP A 34 -9.38 9.04 -27.89
C ASP A 34 -10.16 9.44 -26.62
N GLU A 35 -10.77 10.63 -26.63
CA GLU A 35 -11.47 11.20 -25.48
C GLU A 35 -12.59 10.27 -24.97
N LEU A 36 -13.32 9.62 -25.88
CA LEU A 36 -14.38 8.68 -25.51
C LEU A 36 -13.81 7.37 -24.92
N THR A 37 -12.60 6.95 -25.32
CA THR A 37 -11.91 5.83 -24.66
C THR A 37 -11.60 6.17 -23.21
N ARG A 38 -11.06 7.36 -22.95
CA ARG A 38 -10.77 7.83 -21.60
C ARG A 38 -12.05 7.94 -20.77
N GLU A 39 -13.14 8.44 -21.36
CA GLU A 39 -14.43 8.53 -20.66
C GLU A 39 -15.01 7.15 -20.29
N TYR A 40 -14.89 6.13 -21.17
CA TYR A 40 -15.28 4.76 -20.81
C TYR A 40 -14.45 4.19 -19.65
N LEU A 41 -13.14 4.47 -19.61
CA LEU A 41 -12.26 4.01 -18.55
C LEU A 41 -12.56 4.73 -17.23
N GLU A 42 -12.80 6.04 -17.26
CA GLU A 42 -13.23 6.81 -16.08
C GLU A 42 -14.60 6.37 -15.57
N ALA A 43 -15.56 6.10 -16.45
CA ALA A 43 -16.84 5.53 -16.08
C ALA A 43 -16.69 4.15 -15.43
N GLY A 44 -15.86 3.29 -16.01
CA GLY A 44 -15.53 2.00 -15.42
C GLY A 44 -14.86 2.14 -14.04
N ARG A 45 -13.93 3.09 -13.88
CA ARG A 45 -13.28 3.39 -12.60
C ARG A 45 -14.28 3.88 -11.55
N ARG A 46 -15.19 4.80 -11.90
CA ARG A 46 -16.25 5.26 -10.98
C ARG A 46 -17.15 4.10 -10.52
N LEU A 47 -17.46 3.16 -11.41
CA LEU A 47 -18.21 1.95 -11.06
C LEU A 47 -17.40 1.04 -10.12
N ILE A 48 -16.08 0.90 -10.33
CA ILE A 48 -15.17 0.19 -9.39
C ILE A 48 -15.19 0.89 -8.03
N ASP A 49 -15.04 2.21 -8.02
CA ASP A 49 -15.00 3.00 -6.79
C ASP A 49 -16.31 2.91 -6.01
N ALA A 50 -17.45 2.96 -6.70
CA ALA A 50 -18.77 2.82 -6.07
C ALA A 50 -18.98 1.42 -5.47
N GLN A 51 -18.48 0.38 -6.14
CA GLN A 51 -18.63 -0.98 -5.66
C GLN A 51 -17.66 -1.33 -4.53
N LEU A 52 -16.40 -0.93 -4.68
CA LEU A 52 -15.30 -1.25 -3.75
C LEU A 52 -15.16 -0.20 -2.65
N GLY A 53 -15.86 0.93 -2.73
CA GLY A 53 -15.89 1.93 -1.66
C GLY A 53 -16.60 1.44 -0.38
N PRO A 54 -16.55 2.25 0.69
CA PRO A 54 -17.26 1.97 1.93
C PRO A 54 -18.74 1.65 1.68
N ALA A 55 -19.25 0.58 2.31
CA ALA A 55 -20.62 0.10 2.12
C ALA A 55 -21.63 0.85 3.01
N GLU A 56 -21.57 2.18 3.05
CA GLU A 56 -22.54 2.94 3.85
C GLU A 56 -23.95 2.84 3.23
N GLY A 57 -24.84 2.11 3.93
CA GLY A 57 -26.27 2.05 3.61
C GLY A 57 -26.66 1.22 2.38
N ALA A 58 -25.76 0.41 1.82
CA ALA A 58 -26.08 -0.47 0.70
C ALA A 58 -26.40 -1.89 1.16
N ASP A 59 -27.46 -2.49 0.61
CA ASP A 59 -27.78 -3.90 0.84
C ASP A 59 -26.66 -4.80 0.25
N PRO A 60 -26.04 -5.69 1.04
CA PRO A 60 -25.06 -6.66 0.54
C PRO A 60 -25.59 -7.56 -0.59
N GLU A 61 -26.89 -7.85 -0.61
CA GLU A 61 -27.53 -8.70 -1.63
C GLU A 61 -27.66 -7.99 -3.00
N ASP A 62 -27.62 -6.65 -3.01
CA ASP A 62 -27.71 -5.82 -4.23
C ASP A 62 -26.38 -5.66 -4.98
N ARG A 63 -25.33 -6.37 -4.54
CA ARG A 63 -23.95 -6.23 -5.04
C ARG A 63 -23.41 -7.50 -5.73
N PRO A 64 -24.04 -8.00 -6.81
CA PRO A 64 -23.54 -9.17 -7.52
C PRO A 64 -22.15 -8.92 -8.13
N LEU A 65 -21.20 -9.79 -7.82
CA LEU A 65 -19.80 -9.70 -8.27
C LEU A 65 -19.70 -9.48 -9.78
N PHE A 66 -19.01 -8.40 -10.16
CA PHE A 66 -18.72 -7.94 -11.52
C PHE A 66 -19.89 -7.63 -12.46
N ARG A 67 -21.17 -7.85 -12.08
CA ARG A 67 -22.31 -7.45 -12.93
C ARG A 67 -22.37 -5.93 -13.14
N TRP A 68 -21.86 -5.18 -12.16
CA TRP A 68 -21.77 -3.72 -12.17
C TRP A 68 -20.77 -3.19 -13.22
N LEU A 69 -19.85 -4.00 -13.76
CA LEU A 69 -18.95 -3.61 -14.88
C LEU A 69 -19.48 -3.97 -16.27
N SER A 70 -20.75 -4.33 -16.41
CA SER A 70 -21.29 -4.67 -17.74
C SER A 70 -21.14 -3.51 -18.73
N GLN A 71 -20.99 -3.83 -20.02
CA GLN A 71 -21.01 -2.84 -21.11
C GLN A 71 -22.14 -1.81 -20.96
N ARG A 72 -23.36 -2.27 -20.62
CA ARG A 72 -24.52 -1.39 -20.44
C ARG A 72 -24.31 -0.44 -19.26
N ALA A 73 -23.87 -0.93 -18.11
CA ALA A 73 -23.61 -0.10 -16.94
C ALA A 73 -22.56 0.99 -17.21
N VAL A 74 -21.51 0.66 -17.95
CA VAL A 74 -20.47 1.63 -18.34
C VAL A 74 -21.04 2.69 -19.29
N ILE A 75 -21.82 2.29 -20.30
CA ILE A 75 -22.46 3.24 -21.24
C ILE A 75 -23.42 4.16 -20.49
N ASP A 76 -24.24 3.62 -19.58
CA ASP A 76 -25.16 4.39 -18.75
C ASP A 76 -24.39 5.39 -17.87
N GLU A 77 -23.26 4.96 -17.31
CA GLU A 77 -22.40 5.82 -16.48
C GLU A 77 -21.74 6.95 -17.29
N VAL A 78 -21.28 6.67 -18.52
CA VAL A 78 -20.81 7.72 -19.45
C VAL A 78 -21.92 8.75 -19.71
N ALA A 79 -23.16 8.28 -19.97
CA ALA A 79 -24.29 9.16 -20.24
C ALA A 79 -24.68 10.05 -19.04
N ARG A 80 -24.42 9.62 -17.80
CA ARG A 80 -24.64 10.43 -16.59
C ARG A 80 -23.58 11.52 -16.40
N SER A 81 -22.37 11.31 -16.93
CA SER A 81 -21.18 12.07 -16.53
C SER A 81 -20.93 13.31 -17.39
N GLY A 82 -21.58 13.44 -18.54
CA GLY A 82 -21.47 14.65 -19.35
C GLY A 82 -22.41 14.71 -20.56
N GLU A 83 -22.78 15.93 -20.95
CA GLU A 83 -23.67 16.20 -22.09
C GLU A 83 -22.96 16.13 -23.46
N ARG A 84 -21.63 16.01 -23.50
CA ARG A 84 -20.84 16.14 -24.75
C ARG A 84 -20.48 14.82 -25.42
N LEU A 85 -20.04 13.83 -24.63
CA LEU A 85 -19.60 12.54 -25.16
C LEU A 85 -20.69 11.50 -24.93
N HIS A 86 -21.13 10.86 -26.02
CA HIS A 86 -22.18 9.85 -25.97
C HIS A 86 -21.60 8.48 -26.29
N GLY A 87 -21.56 7.62 -25.28
CA GLY A 87 -21.24 6.22 -25.46
C GLY A 87 -22.40 5.48 -26.14
N SER A 88 -22.07 4.51 -26.99
CA SER A 88 -23.02 3.56 -27.57
C SER A 88 -22.44 2.14 -27.51
N GLU A 89 -23.26 1.14 -27.75
CA GLU A 89 -22.75 -0.23 -27.84
C GLU A 89 -21.72 -0.41 -28.96
N GLY A 90 -21.92 0.27 -30.08
CA GLY A 90 -21.05 0.18 -31.25
C GLY A 90 -19.69 0.80 -30.97
N THR A 91 -19.66 2.00 -30.37
CA THR A 91 -18.41 2.68 -30.01
C THR A 91 -17.65 1.96 -28.91
N PHE A 92 -18.33 1.34 -27.95
CA PHE A 92 -17.70 0.49 -26.95
C PHE A 92 -17.09 -0.77 -27.59
N ARG A 93 -17.86 -1.49 -28.43
CA ARG A 93 -17.38 -2.70 -29.12
C ARG A 93 -16.26 -2.45 -30.14
N ASP A 94 -16.14 -1.23 -30.67
CA ASP A 94 -14.99 -0.85 -31.52
C ASP A 94 -13.65 -0.88 -30.75
N ARG A 95 -13.70 -0.53 -29.46
CA ARG A 95 -12.56 -0.49 -28.54
C ARG A 95 -12.32 -1.85 -27.89
N TRP A 96 -13.38 -2.44 -27.33
CA TRP A 96 -13.35 -3.72 -26.63
C TRP A 96 -14.43 -4.66 -27.15
N PRO A 97 -14.11 -5.51 -28.15
CA PRO A 97 -15.06 -6.51 -28.64
C PRO A 97 -15.47 -7.53 -27.58
N TYR A 98 -14.60 -7.78 -26.60
CA TYR A 98 -14.83 -8.73 -25.51
C TYR A 98 -14.75 -8.03 -24.15
N GLN A 99 -15.72 -8.32 -23.29
CA GLN A 99 -15.80 -7.76 -21.95
C GLN A 99 -14.52 -7.98 -21.10
N PRO A 100 -13.84 -9.14 -21.15
CA PRO A 100 -12.60 -9.33 -20.40
C PRO A 100 -11.46 -8.36 -20.79
N ASP A 101 -11.39 -7.93 -22.06
CA ASP A 101 -10.40 -6.95 -22.50
C ASP A 101 -10.65 -5.59 -21.87
N PHE A 102 -11.92 -5.17 -21.79
CA PHE A 102 -12.29 -3.95 -21.08
C PHE A 102 -11.99 -4.05 -19.58
N ILE A 103 -12.35 -5.15 -18.93
CA ILE A 103 -12.09 -5.36 -17.49
C ILE A 103 -10.59 -5.26 -17.19
N ARG A 104 -9.76 -5.88 -18.02
CA ARG A 104 -8.31 -5.80 -17.88
C ARG A 104 -7.80 -4.35 -17.97
N ASP A 105 -8.29 -3.62 -18.98
CA ASP A 105 -7.85 -2.25 -19.25
C ASP A 105 -8.33 -1.28 -18.19
N VAL A 106 -9.57 -1.38 -17.72
CA VAL A 106 -10.08 -0.51 -16.65
C VAL A 106 -9.39 -0.78 -15.32
N LEU A 107 -9.04 -2.04 -15.00
CA LEU A 107 -8.26 -2.35 -13.80
C LEU A 107 -6.84 -1.77 -13.91
N SER A 108 -6.19 -1.95 -15.05
CA SER A 108 -4.85 -1.38 -15.31
C SER A 108 -4.87 0.16 -15.24
N TYR A 109 -5.90 0.78 -15.83
CA TYR A 109 -6.12 2.22 -15.75
C TYR A 109 -6.34 2.70 -14.32
N SER A 110 -7.18 2.00 -13.55
CA SER A 110 -7.51 2.36 -12.16
C SER A 110 -6.31 2.22 -11.21
N LEU A 111 -5.38 1.32 -11.53
CA LEU A 111 -4.16 1.11 -10.75
C LEU A 111 -3.03 2.07 -11.13
N ARG A 112 -3.20 2.92 -12.16
CA ARG A 112 -2.17 3.82 -12.65
C ARG A 112 -1.66 4.76 -11.56
N GLY A 113 -0.35 5.05 -11.59
CA GLY A 113 0.37 5.84 -10.57
C GLY A 113 -0.28 7.18 -10.22
N ALA A 114 -0.94 7.85 -11.17
CA ALA A 114 -1.66 9.11 -10.92
C ALA A 114 -2.72 9.00 -9.80
N HIS A 115 -3.39 7.86 -9.67
CA HIS A 115 -4.39 7.64 -8.62
C HIS A 115 -3.76 7.36 -7.25
N TRP A 116 -2.53 6.86 -7.23
CA TRP A 116 -1.75 6.61 -6.01
C TRP A 116 -1.02 7.85 -5.51
N GLN A 117 -0.68 8.77 -6.42
CA GLN A 117 -0.11 10.06 -6.05
C GLN A 117 -1.08 10.83 -5.13
N GLU A 118 -2.37 10.81 -5.41
CA GLU A 118 -3.37 11.46 -4.55
C GLU A 118 -3.37 10.89 -3.12
N ILE A 119 -3.21 9.58 -2.97
CA ILE A 119 -3.11 8.93 -1.66
C ILE A 119 -1.82 9.36 -0.96
N ALA A 120 -0.70 9.37 -1.69
CA ALA A 120 0.57 9.84 -1.16
C ALA A 120 0.50 11.32 -0.74
N ASP A 121 -0.20 12.17 -1.48
CA ASP A 121 -0.37 13.58 -1.16
C ASP A 121 -1.22 13.79 0.10
N ARG A 122 -2.26 12.98 0.28
CA ARG A 122 -3.12 13.02 1.48
C ARG A 122 -2.38 12.67 2.77
N THR A 123 -1.31 11.88 2.70
CA THR A 123 -0.49 11.52 3.87
C THR A 123 0.76 12.38 4.01
N ALA A 124 1.07 13.25 3.03
CA ALA A 124 2.30 14.04 2.99
C ALA A 124 2.53 14.87 4.26
N GLU A 125 1.53 15.61 4.73
CA GLU A 125 1.66 16.43 5.93
C GLU A 125 2.00 15.60 7.17
N ALA A 126 1.37 14.43 7.33
CA ALA A 126 1.63 13.56 8.47
C ALA A 126 3.05 12.96 8.41
N ARG A 127 3.54 12.66 7.20
CA ARG A 127 4.91 12.18 6.95
C ARG A 127 5.96 13.25 7.23
N ASP A 128 5.77 14.46 6.71
CA ASP A 128 6.74 15.55 6.83
C ASP A 128 6.97 15.94 8.30
N ARG A 129 5.92 15.87 9.12
CA ARG A 129 6.01 16.13 10.57
C ARG A 129 6.92 15.15 11.32
N LEU A 130 7.21 13.95 10.78
CA LEU A 130 8.08 12.99 11.46
C LEU A 130 9.49 13.54 11.69
N ALA A 131 9.99 14.40 10.80
CA ALA A 131 11.31 15.00 10.95
C ALA A 131 11.34 16.03 12.08
N ASP A 132 10.34 16.92 12.13
CA ASP A 132 10.37 18.14 12.96
C ASP A 132 9.59 18.04 14.27
N ALA A 133 8.88 16.93 14.52
CA ALA A 133 8.07 16.78 15.73
C ALA A 133 8.91 16.73 17.01
N GLU A 134 8.51 17.56 17.99
CA GLU A 134 9.03 17.53 19.36
C GLU A 134 8.63 16.23 20.08
N ASP A 135 7.36 15.82 19.96
CA ASP A 135 6.86 14.52 20.41
C ASP A 135 6.82 13.53 19.24
N VAL A 136 7.92 12.82 19.08
CA VAL A 136 8.12 11.80 18.02
C VAL A 136 7.13 10.66 18.16
N VAL A 137 6.86 10.21 19.39
CA VAL A 137 5.98 9.07 19.66
C VAL A 137 4.58 9.41 19.18
N ARG A 138 4.12 10.62 19.50
CA ARG A 138 2.83 11.11 19.04
C ARG A 138 2.78 11.26 17.53
N ALA A 139 3.83 11.81 16.91
CA ALA A 139 3.90 11.98 15.46
C ALA A 139 3.86 10.64 14.71
N VAL A 140 4.54 9.61 15.21
CA VAL A 140 4.50 8.25 14.64
C VAL A 140 3.09 7.68 14.70
N HIS A 141 2.41 7.82 15.83
CA HIS A 141 1.03 7.37 15.95
C HIS A 141 0.07 8.13 15.03
N ASP A 142 0.21 9.45 14.94
CA ASP A 142 -0.63 10.27 14.04
C ASP A 142 -0.41 9.91 12.58
N ALA A 143 0.84 9.73 12.15
CA ALA A 143 1.18 9.32 10.78
C ALA A 143 0.60 7.93 10.45
N ALA A 144 0.81 6.95 11.32
CA ALA A 144 0.27 5.60 11.15
C ALA A 144 -1.26 5.54 11.19
N TYR A 145 -1.89 6.34 12.05
CA TYR A 145 -3.34 6.44 12.12
C TYR A 145 -3.90 7.06 10.83
N GLN A 146 -3.32 8.17 10.35
CA GLN A 146 -3.76 8.83 9.12
C GLN A 146 -3.58 7.94 7.90
N ASP A 147 -2.44 7.25 7.79
CA ASP A 147 -2.17 6.32 6.69
C ASP A 147 -3.25 5.24 6.59
N LEU A 148 -3.54 4.55 7.70
CA LEU A 148 -4.58 3.53 7.73
C LEU A 148 -5.98 4.07 7.45
N ILE A 149 -6.36 5.25 7.97
CA ILE A 149 -7.68 5.85 7.72
C ILE A 149 -7.84 6.22 6.23
N VAL A 150 -6.80 6.81 5.62
CA VAL A 150 -6.82 7.16 4.19
C VAL A 150 -6.94 5.89 3.35
N SER A 151 -6.19 4.85 3.68
CA SER A 151 -6.20 3.58 2.94
C SER A 151 -7.50 2.79 3.10
N GLN A 152 -8.07 2.73 4.31
CA GLN A 152 -9.31 2.00 4.60
C GLN A 152 -10.49 2.51 3.75
N ASN A 153 -10.55 3.83 3.58
CA ASN A 153 -11.60 4.52 2.83
C ASN A 153 -11.30 4.65 1.33
N SER A 154 -10.17 4.11 0.87
CA SER A 154 -9.76 4.19 -0.53
C SER A 154 -10.23 2.98 -1.33
N PRO A 155 -11.06 3.14 -2.38
CA PRO A 155 -11.37 2.05 -3.30
C PRO A 155 -10.12 1.54 -4.05
N ALA A 156 -9.14 2.41 -4.28
CA ALA A 156 -7.87 2.05 -4.92
C ALA A 156 -7.15 0.93 -4.17
N MET A 157 -7.26 0.87 -2.83
CA MET A 157 -6.67 -0.19 -2.01
C MET A 157 -7.24 -1.57 -2.34
N ARG A 158 -8.56 -1.67 -2.55
CA ARG A 158 -9.20 -2.94 -2.95
C ARG A 158 -8.91 -3.28 -4.41
N THR A 159 -8.82 -2.28 -5.28
CA THR A 159 -8.35 -2.47 -6.65
C THR A 159 -6.91 -3.00 -6.67
N TRP A 160 -6.04 -2.51 -5.78
CA TRP A 160 -4.67 -3.03 -5.63
C TRP A 160 -4.65 -4.51 -5.26
N LEU A 161 -5.49 -4.96 -4.33
CA LEU A 161 -5.57 -6.39 -3.98
C LEU A 161 -5.92 -7.28 -5.18
N ILE A 162 -6.86 -6.83 -6.02
CA ILE A 162 -7.20 -7.52 -7.28
C ILE A 162 -5.97 -7.56 -8.20
N GLY A 163 -5.29 -6.41 -8.38
CA GLY A 163 -4.08 -6.31 -9.19
C GLY A 163 -2.95 -7.23 -8.69
N ALA A 164 -2.68 -7.22 -7.39
CA ALA A 164 -1.68 -8.06 -6.73
C ALA A 164 -1.98 -9.55 -6.92
N ALA A 165 -3.24 -9.97 -6.77
CA ALA A 165 -3.67 -11.34 -7.02
C ALA A 165 -3.47 -11.77 -8.48
N MET A 166 -3.55 -10.82 -9.43
CA MET A 166 -3.37 -11.08 -10.87
C MET A 166 -1.89 -11.01 -11.33
N ALA A 167 -1.02 -10.31 -10.60
CA ALA A 167 0.35 -9.99 -11.00
C ALA A 167 1.22 -11.21 -11.35
N ALA A 168 0.94 -12.39 -10.77
CA ALA A 168 1.68 -13.61 -11.11
C ALA A 168 1.43 -14.09 -12.55
N ARG A 169 0.30 -13.72 -13.16
CA ARG A 169 -0.14 -14.20 -14.48
C ARG A 169 -0.42 -13.09 -15.49
N ASP A 170 -0.40 -11.83 -15.07
CA ASP A 170 -0.61 -10.67 -15.93
C ASP A 170 0.54 -9.67 -15.75
N GLU A 171 1.34 -9.49 -16.81
CA GLU A 171 2.50 -8.58 -16.80
C GLU A 171 2.10 -7.13 -16.52
N ILE A 172 0.91 -6.71 -16.94
CA ILE A 172 0.46 -5.32 -16.79
C ILE A 172 -0.03 -5.10 -15.38
N ALA A 173 -0.76 -6.07 -14.82
CA ALA A 173 -1.08 -6.02 -13.41
C ALA A 173 0.20 -5.95 -12.57
N ARG A 174 1.22 -6.74 -12.92
CA ARG A 174 2.53 -6.70 -12.24
C ARG A 174 3.21 -5.35 -12.36
N SER A 175 3.40 -4.83 -13.57
CA SER A 175 4.10 -3.56 -13.78
C SER A 175 3.35 -2.39 -13.13
N THR A 176 2.01 -2.41 -13.16
CA THR A 176 1.21 -1.36 -12.55
C THR A 176 1.27 -1.42 -11.01
N VAL A 177 1.25 -2.61 -10.42
CA VAL A 177 1.45 -2.78 -8.97
C VAL A 177 2.87 -2.39 -8.56
N GLN A 178 3.89 -2.73 -9.36
CA GLN A 178 5.28 -2.30 -9.12
C GLN A 178 5.43 -0.78 -9.15
N GLU A 179 4.77 -0.11 -10.11
CA GLU A 179 4.79 1.35 -10.19
C GLU A 179 4.09 2.00 -8.99
N MET A 180 2.97 1.43 -8.53
CA MET A 180 2.33 1.86 -7.29
C MET A 180 3.29 1.75 -6.11
N TYR A 181 3.95 0.59 -5.94
CA TYR A 181 4.94 0.39 -4.90
C TYR A 181 6.01 1.46 -4.97
N ARG A 182 6.62 1.67 -6.14
CA ARG A 182 7.65 2.68 -6.34
C ARG A 182 7.20 4.08 -5.88
N ILE A 183 5.98 4.49 -6.18
CA ILE A 183 5.45 5.81 -5.78
C ILE A 183 5.24 5.87 -4.27
N SER A 184 4.55 4.88 -3.69
CA SER A 184 4.19 4.87 -2.28
C SER A 184 5.40 4.69 -1.36
N THR A 185 6.26 3.71 -1.67
CA THR A 185 7.41 3.36 -0.84
C THR A 185 8.50 4.43 -0.89
N GLN A 186 8.71 5.09 -2.04
CA GLN A 186 9.69 6.18 -2.13
C GLN A 186 9.29 7.36 -1.23
N ALA A 187 8.01 7.75 -1.24
CA ALA A 187 7.54 8.87 -0.42
C ALA A 187 7.71 8.62 1.09
N TRP A 188 7.50 7.38 1.53
CA TRP A 188 7.74 6.97 2.91
C TRP A 188 9.23 6.82 3.24
N GLN A 189 10.04 6.26 2.34
CA GLN A 189 11.48 6.15 2.52
C GLN A 189 12.14 7.51 2.75
N ASP A 190 11.84 8.50 1.89
CA ASP A 190 12.37 9.86 2.02
C ASP A 190 12.04 10.46 3.40
N SER A 191 10.86 10.13 3.93
CA SER A 191 10.40 10.60 5.24
C SER A 191 11.15 9.93 6.39
N TYR A 192 11.42 8.61 6.27
CA TYR A 192 12.22 7.87 7.25
C TYR A 192 13.68 8.34 7.27
N GLU A 193 14.28 8.59 6.10
CA GLU A 193 15.65 9.09 5.99
C GLU A 193 15.78 10.46 6.66
N LYS A 194 14.85 11.40 6.38
CA LYS A 194 14.82 12.71 7.03
C LYS A 194 14.64 12.61 8.54
N ALA A 195 13.69 11.78 9.00
CA ALA A 195 13.41 11.63 10.42
C ALA A 195 14.59 11.01 11.19
N ALA A 196 15.27 10.03 10.60
CA ALA A 196 16.47 9.42 11.17
C ALA A 196 17.64 10.42 11.22
N ALA A 197 17.89 11.14 10.11
CA ALA A 197 18.96 12.13 10.03
C ALA A 197 18.78 13.27 11.04
N ALA A 198 17.56 13.80 11.19
CA ALA A 198 17.24 14.87 12.15
C ALA A 198 17.53 14.47 13.61
N ARG A 199 17.58 13.18 13.92
CA ARG A 199 17.78 12.63 15.26
C ARG A 199 19.12 11.93 15.44
N GLY A 200 19.99 11.95 14.41
CA GLY A 200 21.26 11.24 14.44
C GLY A 200 21.13 9.71 14.57
N LEU A 201 19.97 9.16 14.21
CA LEU A 201 19.72 7.72 14.29
C LEU A 201 20.45 6.99 13.17
N LYS A 202 21.17 5.92 13.53
CA LYS A 202 21.85 5.04 12.58
C LYS A 202 21.14 3.70 12.52
N PRO A 203 20.88 3.13 11.33
CA PRO A 203 20.42 1.75 11.23
C PRO A 203 21.38 0.80 11.95
N ARG A 204 20.84 -0.23 12.60
CA ARG A 204 21.66 -1.29 13.22
C ARG A 204 22.47 -2.04 12.17
N ALA A 205 23.53 -2.70 12.62
CA ALA A 205 24.40 -3.49 11.76
C ALA A 205 23.59 -4.52 10.96
N GLY A 206 23.75 -4.50 9.63
CA GLY A 206 23.06 -5.40 8.70
C GLY A 206 21.69 -4.92 8.23
N LEU A 207 21.19 -3.77 8.71
CA LEU A 207 19.93 -3.18 8.27
C LEU A 207 20.14 -1.87 7.51
N THR A 208 19.21 -1.59 6.60
CA THR A 208 19.13 -0.32 5.87
C THR A 208 17.78 0.36 6.12
N ILE A 209 17.66 1.64 5.75
CA ILE A 209 16.36 2.33 5.75
C ILE A 209 15.39 1.70 4.74
N GLU A 210 15.92 1.16 3.64
CA GLU A 210 15.12 0.42 2.65
C GLU A 210 14.50 -0.85 3.25
N ASP A 211 15.26 -1.60 4.05
CA ASP A 211 14.74 -2.78 4.77
C ASP A 211 13.62 -2.40 5.74
N LEU A 212 13.80 -1.31 6.51
CA LEU A 212 12.77 -0.79 7.39
C LEU A 212 11.51 -0.40 6.59
N ASN A 213 11.68 0.29 5.46
CA ASN A 213 10.56 0.71 4.62
C ASN A 213 9.80 -0.50 4.06
N PHE A 214 10.52 -1.54 3.63
CA PHE A 214 9.93 -2.78 3.14
C PHE A 214 9.13 -3.49 4.25
N ILE A 215 9.70 -3.62 5.45
CA ILE A 215 9.01 -4.23 6.61
C ILE A 215 7.76 -3.42 6.99
N MET A 216 7.89 -2.09 7.08
CA MET A 216 6.78 -1.18 7.38
C MET A 216 5.66 -1.34 6.35
N THR A 217 5.99 -1.38 5.05
CA THR A 217 5.01 -1.59 3.98
C THR A 217 4.27 -2.92 4.17
N ALA A 218 4.99 -4.02 4.40
CA ALA A 218 4.38 -5.34 4.62
C ALA A 218 3.46 -5.37 5.86
N VAL A 219 3.86 -4.71 6.95
CA VAL A 219 3.04 -4.59 8.17
C VAL A 219 1.78 -3.78 7.89
N THR A 220 1.93 -2.62 7.24
CA THR A 220 0.82 -1.74 6.85
C THR A 220 -0.19 -2.48 5.98
N GLU A 221 0.26 -3.17 4.92
CA GLU A 221 -0.61 -3.94 4.03
C GLU A 221 -1.33 -5.07 4.76
N GLY A 222 -0.63 -5.79 5.64
CA GLY A 222 -1.23 -6.83 6.48
C GLY A 222 -2.35 -6.28 7.36
N MET A 223 -2.19 -5.07 7.91
CA MET A 223 -3.24 -4.38 8.69
C MET A 223 -4.38 -3.91 7.80
N GLN A 224 -4.10 -3.33 6.63
CA GLN A 224 -5.12 -2.90 5.68
C GLN A 224 -6.01 -4.07 5.23
N VAL A 225 -5.43 -5.23 4.93
CA VAL A 225 -6.20 -6.44 4.58
C VAL A 225 -7.09 -6.88 5.73
N ARG A 226 -6.59 -6.88 6.98
CA ARG A 226 -7.40 -7.21 8.16
C ARG A 226 -8.55 -6.24 8.35
N LEU A 227 -8.31 -4.94 8.21
CA LEU A 227 -9.31 -3.88 8.33
C LEU A 227 -10.44 -3.96 7.27
N MET A 228 -10.28 -4.75 6.21
CA MET A 228 -11.36 -5.00 5.25
C MET A 228 -12.36 -6.05 5.74
N VAL A 229 -12.01 -6.85 6.75
CA VAL A 229 -12.79 -8.02 7.19
C VAL A 229 -13.17 -7.94 8.66
N GLU A 230 -12.27 -7.40 9.49
CA GLU A 230 -12.45 -7.27 10.94
C GLU A 230 -12.99 -5.88 11.32
N ASP A 231 -13.66 -5.82 12.48
CA ASP A 231 -13.99 -4.54 13.13
C ASP A 231 -12.72 -3.78 13.49
N ASP A 232 -12.78 -2.47 13.36
CA ASP A 232 -11.62 -1.60 13.41
C ASP A 232 -11.18 -1.26 14.84
N GLY A 233 -12.01 -1.55 15.85
CA GLY A 233 -11.76 -1.24 17.26
C GLY A 233 -10.59 -1.98 17.91
N ARG A 234 -10.03 -3.01 17.26
CA ARG A 234 -8.77 -3.65 17.68
C ARG A 234 -7.53 -3.00 17.07
N VAL A 235 -7.70 -2.23 16.00
CA VAL A 235 -6.63 -1.61 15.23
C VAL A 235 -6.53 -0.12 15.54
N PHE A 236 -7.66 0.56 15.75
CA PHE A 236 -7.71 1.98 16.05
C PHE A 236 -8.17 2.27 17.49
N ASP A 237 -7.60 3.32 18.04
CA ASP A 237 -8.17 4.10 19.12
C ASP A 237 -8.43 5.51 18.54
N HIS A 238 -9.68 5.77 18.17
CA HIS A 238 -10.07 7.03 17.52
C HIS A 238 -10.03 8.23 18.48
N GLU A 239 -10.30 8.02 19.77
CA GLU A 239 -10.26 9.08 20.78
C GLU A 239 -8.83 9.62 20.94
N ARG A 240 -7.88 8.69 21.02
CA ARG A 240 -6.45 9.03 21.16
C ARG A 240 -5.75 9.22 19.82
N ARG A 241 -6.43 8.93 18.71
CA ARG A 241 -5.86 8.90 17.35
C ARG A 241 -4.55 8.10 17.33
N THR A 242 -4.61 6.88 17.85
CA THR A 242 -3.50 5.93 17.82
C THR A 242 -3.94 4.67 17.07
N SER A 243 -2.98 3.91 16.56
CA SER A 243 -3.25 2.65 15.88
C SER A 243 -2.22 1.59 16.25
N LEU A 244 -2.58 0.32 16.04
CA LEU A 244 -1.66 -0.81 16.14
C LEU A 244 -0.47 -0.67 15.18
N LEU A 245 -0.68 -0.03 14.02
CA LEU A 245 0.42 0.29 13.10
C LEU A 245 1.41 1.26 13.75
N GLY A 246 0.94 2.28 14.46
CA GLY A 246 1.82 3.19 15.20
C GLY A 246 2.61 2.46 16.27
N THR A 247 1.98 1.53 17.01
CA THR A 247 2.69 0.69 17.98
C THR A 247 3.75 -0.19 17.32
N ALA A 248 3.42 -0.82 16.18
CA ALA A 248 4.37 -1.63 15.41
C ALA A 248 5.53 -0.77 14.88
N ALA A 249 5.24 0.43 14.39
CA ALA A 249 6.26 1.38 13.93
C ALA A 249 7.21 1.78 15.05
N LEU A 250 6.71 2.09 16.25
CA LEU A 250 7.57 2.39 17.40
C LEU A 250 8.46 1.21 17.79
N ALA A 251 7.92 -0.01 17.78
CA ALA A 251 8.72 -1.21 18.05
C ALA A 251 9.82 -1.39 17.00
N LEU A 252 9.51 -1.16 15.71
CA LEU A 252 10.48 -1.22 14.62
C LEU A 252 11.51 -0.10 14.69
N LEU A 253 11.15 1.11 15.10
CA LEU A 253 12.12 2.19 15.30
C LEU A 253 13.13 1.83 16.39
N VAL A 254 12.67 1.28 17.52
CA VAL A 254 13.56 0.82 18.61
C VAL A 254 14.44 -0.34 18.16
N ALA A 255 13.87 -1.28 17.40
CA ALA A 255 14.56 -2.49 16.96
C ALA A 255 15.54 -2.26 15.80
N CYS A 256 15.24 -1.37 14.85
CA CYS A 256 16.02 -1.18 13.63
C CYS A 256 17.10 -0.09 13.74
N PHE A 257 17.01 0.80 14.74
CA PHE A 257 18.00 1.86 14.96
C PHE A 257 18.87 1.61 16.19
N ASP A 258 20.16 1.87 16.04
CA ASP A 258 21.13 1.87 17.12
C ASP A 258 21.07 3.18 17.91
N HIS A 259 20.07 3.26 18.79
CA HIS A 259 19.84 4.41 19.65
C HIS A 259 20.68 4.35 20.94
N LEU A 260 21.37 3.24 21.21
CA LEU A 260 22.24 3.06 22.36
C LEU A 260 23.73 3.18 22.01
N ASP A 261 24.06 3.31 20.71
CA ASP A 261 25.43 3.30 20.15
C ASP A 261 26.19 2.02 20.58
N ASP A 262 25.47 0.89 20.61
CA ASP A 262 25.96 -0.41 21.08
C ASP A 262 26.62 -1.23 19.95
N GLY A 263 26.40 -0.84 18.68
CA GLY A 263 26.94 -1.51 17.50
C GLY A 263 26.38 -2.92 17.25
N LEU A 264 25.35 -3.34 17.99
CA LEU A 264 24.79 -4.68 17.92
C LEU A 264 23.82 -4.83 16.74
N SER A 265 23.85 -6.02 16.12
CA SER A 265 22.81 -6.44 15.18
C SER A 265 21.48 -6.71 15.90
N LEU A 266 20.38 -6.80 15.13
CA LEU A 266 19.07 -7.16 15.69
C LEU A 266 19.10 -8.57 16.29
N GLU A 267 19.81 -9.51 15.67
CA GLU A 267 19.96 -10.88 16.14
C GLU A 267 20.72 -10.94 17.47
N ASP A 268 21.74 -10.10 17.66
CA ASP A 268 22.48 -10.03 18.92
C ASP A 268 21.61 -9.49 20.06
N LEU A 269 20.80 -8.46 19.79
CA LEU A 269 19.82 -7.98 20.76
C LEU A 269 18.83 -9.07 21.16
N VAL A 270 18.30 -9.81 20.19
CA VAL A 270 17.37 -10.91 20.48
C VAL A 270 18.07 -11.98 21.31
N ARG A 271 19.31 -12.37 20.97
CA ARG A 271 20.08 -13.32 21.77
C ARG A 271 20.27 -12.84 23.20
N LEU A 272 20.59 -11.56 23.41
CA LEU A 272 20.72 -10.99 24.76
C LEU A 272 19.39 -11.00 25.52
N ALA A 273 18.29 -10.65 24.85
CA ALA A 273 16.97 -10.56 25.48
C ALA A 273 16.37 -11.93 25.84
N VAL A 274 16.67 -12.99 25.07
CA VAL A 274 16.14 -14.35 25.31
C VAL A 274 17.12 -15.27 26.02
N SER A 275 18.37 -14.85 26.22
CA SER A 275 19.31 -15.64 27.02
C SER A 275 18.78 -15.78 28.44
N PRO A 276 18.83 -16.99 29.03
CA PRO A 276 18.48 -17.15 30.44
C PRO A 276 19.37 -16.20 31.26
N PRO A 277 18.84 -15.59 32.34
CA PRO A 277 19.66 -14.77 33.21
C PRO A 277 20.86 -15.61 33.64
N SER A 278 22.06 -15.12 33.33
CA SER A 278 23.29 -15.79 33.73
C SER A 278 23.22 -16.03 35.23
N ASP A 279 23.30 -17.29 35.66
CA ASP A 279 23.41 -17.62 37.07
C ASP A 279 24.52 -16.74 37.66
N GLY A 280 24.14 -15.84 38.55
CA GLY A 280 25.05 -14.86 39.11
C GLY A 280 26.24 -15.56 39.81
N PRO A 281 27.27 -14.80 40.18
CA PRO A 281 28.46 -15.33 40.87
C PRO A 281 28.17 -16.13 42.16
N GLU A 282 26.92 -16.15 42.66
CA GLU A 282 26.48 -16.97 43.80
C GLU A 282 26.55 -18.48 43.54
N GLN A 283 26.27 -18.99 42.33
CA GLN A 283 26.41 -20.43 42.06
C GLN A 283 27.86 -20.89 41.88
N ALA A 284 28.77 -19.99 41.48
CA ALA A 284 30.20 -20.28 41.42
C ALA A 284 30.79 -20.49 42.84
N ALA A 285 30.26 -19.77 43.84
CA ALA A 285 30.68 -19.89 45.24
C ALA A 285 30.20 -21.19 45.91
N GLU A 286 29.03 -21.73 45.54
CA GLU A 286 28.55 -23.02 46.05
C GLU A 286 29.22 -24.24 45.39
N SER A 287 29.80 -24.09 44.19
CA SER A 287 30.53 -25.18 43.53
C SER A 287 31.99 -25.33 43.99
N ALA A 288 32.53 -24.33 44.70
CA ALA A 288 33.82 -24.40 45.39
C ALA A 288 33.64 -25.06 46.77
N GLY A 289 33.32 -26.35 46.78
CA GLY A 289 33.29 -27.16 48.00
C GLY A 289 34.63 -27.15 48.75
N PRO A 290 34.64 -27.36 50.08
CA PRO A 290 35.80 -27.11 50.94
C PRO A 290 36.96 -28.04 50.58
N GLU A 291 38.09 -27.42 50.24
CA GLU A 291 39.40 -28.03 50.08
C GLU A 291 39.75 -28.80 51.37
N ALA A 292 39.84 -30.12 51.27
CA ALA A 292 40.14 -31.00 52.39
C ALA A 292 41.53 -30.66 52.96
N ALA A 293 41.57 -30.32 54.26
CA ALA A 293 42.79 -30.03 54.99
C ALA A 293 43.75 -31.24 54.97
N PRO A 294 45.08 -31.02 54.88
CA PRO A 294 46.05 -32.10 54.85
C PRO A 294 46.20 -32.74 56.23
N GLU A 295 46.05 -34.05 56.28
CA GLU A 295 46.28 -34.89 57.44
C GLU A 295 47.78 -34.89 57.77
N GLN A 296 48.15 -34.33 58.92
CA GLN A 296 49.52 -34.36 59.44
C GLN A 296 49.82 -35.72 60.08
N ALA A 297 50.93 -36.33 59.69
CA ALA A 297 51.57 -37.48 60.32
C ALA A 297 52.97 -37.08 60.81
#